data_AF-A0A8T6WMA8-F1
#
_entry.id   AF-A0A8T6WMA8-F1
#
_cell.length_a   1.000
_cell.length_b   1.000
_cell.length_c   1.000
_cell.angle_alpha   90.00
_cell.angle_beta   90.00
_cell.angle_gamma   90.00
#
_symmetry.space_group_name_H-M   'P 1'
#
loop_
_entity.id
_entity.type
_entity.pdbx_description
1 polymer ?
#
loop_
_entity_poly.entity_id
_entity_poly.type
_entity_poly.pdbx_seq_one_letter_code
_entity_poly.pdbx_strand_id
1 'polypeptide(L)'
;MGKMISLPELRKISRERKLALDLIEKDYAIGWILFGISSSSLSDELVFKGGTALSKVYFPLGWRLSEDMDFTISERSDLGNISIKLIEELPGIVEKASGGLLLNFKDKPFINPSYLQVRVQYTGLLGKNTIKIEVSKESFIGDVRKVKVPKTYDYPEF
;
A
#
# COMPACT_ATOMS: atom_id res chain seq x y z
N MET A 1 -2.55 -7.99 -18.68
CA MET A 1 -3.27 -7.01 -17.84
C MET A 1 -3.97 -7.80 -16.76
N GLY A 2 -3.88 -7.39 -15.49
CA GLY A 2 -4.56 -8.09 -14.40
C GLY A 2 -6.08 -7.97 -14.51
N LYS A 3 -6.79 -8.80 -13.74
CA LYS A 3 -8.23 -8.72 -13.56
C LYS A 3 -8.46 -8.52 -12.07
N MET A 4 -9.23 -7.50 -11.70
CA MET A 4 -9.59 -7.26 -10.30
C MET A 4 -10.34 -8.46 -9.70
N ILE A 5 -10.08 -8.71 -8.42
CA ILE A 5 -10.82 -9.68 -7.62
C ILE A 5 -12.32 -9.42 -7.73
N SER A 6 -13.11 -10.49 -7.76
CA SER A 6 -14.57 -10.39 -7.80
C SER A 6 -15.16 -10.33 -6.39
N LEU A 7 -16.39 -9.79 -6.27
CA LEU A 7 -17.09 -9.73 -4.98
C LEU A 7 -17.33 -11.13 -4.38
N PRO A 8 -17.66 -12.18 -5.15
CA PRO A 8 -17.71 -13.55 -4.62
C PRO A 8 -16.38 -14.05 -4.05
N GLU A 9 -15.26 -13.78 -4.70
CA GLU A 9 -13.91 -14.15 -4.22
C GLU A 9 -13.56 -13.38 -2.95
N LEU A 10 -13.80 -12.07 -2.93
CA LEU A 10 -13.58 -11.23 -1.74
C LEU A 10 -14.41 -11.73 -0.54
N ARG A 11 -15.68 -12.08 -0.76
CA ARG A 11 -16.57 -12.68 0.27
C ARG A 11 -16.09 -14.04 0.73
N LYS A 12 -15.50 -14.85 -0.15
CA LYS A 12 -14.91 -16.14 0.21
C LYS A 12 -13.73 -15.94 1.17
N ILE A 13 -12.80 -15.04 0.82
CA ILE A 13 -11.63 -14.71 1.66
C ILE A 13 -12.07 -14.15 3.02
N SER A 14 -13.06 -13.26 3.06
CA SER A 14 -13.63 -12.73 4.30
C SER A 14 -14.16 -13.83 5.23
N ARG A 15 -14.88 -14.82 4.70
CA ARG A 15 -15.35 -15.97 5.50
C ARG A 15 -14.22 -16.85 5.99
N GLU A 16 -13.27 -17.18 5.11
CA GLU A 16 -12.11 -18.04 5.45
C GLU A 16 -11.23 -17.41 6.53
N ARG A 17 -10.98 -16.10 6.43
CA ARG A 17 -10.17 -15.35 7.41
C ARG A 17 -10.96 -14.91 8.65
N LYS A 18 -12.29 -15.04 8.63
CA LYS A 18 -13.20 -14.55 9.68
C LYS A 18 -13.02 -13.04 9.96
N LEU A 19 -12.88 -12.25 8.90
CA LEU A 19 -12.68 -10.80 8.96
C LEU A 19 -13.77 -10.06 8.19
N ALA A 20 -14.05 -8.83 8.60
CA ALA A 20 -15.03 -7.97 7.95
C ALA A 20 -14.65 -7.73 6.47
N LEU A 21 -15.67 -7.65 5.62
CA LEU A 21 -15.48 -7.63 4.16
C LEU A 21 -14.76 -6.36 3.68
N ASP A 22 -15.07 -5.24 4.30
CA ASP A 22 -14.42 -3.94 4.09
C ASP A 22 -12.95 -3.95 4.50
N LEU A 23 -12.62 -4.62 5.60
CA LEU A 23 -11.24 -4.81 6.04
C LEU A 23 -10.44 -5.66 5.06
N ILE A 24 -11.04 -6.72 4.49
CA ILE A 24 -10.41 -7.53 3.43
C ILE A 24 -10.22 -6.72 2.15
N GLU A 25 -11.19 -5.90 1.75
CA GLU A 25 -11.05 -5.03 0.59
C GLU A 25 -9.92 -4.01 0.76
N LYS A 26 -9.82 -3.42 1.95
CA LYS A 26 -8.77 -2.45 2.24
C LYS A 26 -7.39 -3.11 2.25
N ASP A 27 -7.29 -4.31 2.80
CA ASP A 27 -6.08 -5.13 2.74
C ASP A 27 -5.70 -5.52 1.30
N TYR A 28 -6.67 -5.78 0.44
CA TYR A 28 -6.47 -5.97 -0.99
C TYR A 28 -5.91 -4.71 -1.66
N ALA A 29 -6.50 -3.53 -1.40
CA ALA A 29 -6.02 -2.25 -1.92
C ALA A 29 -4.60 -1.91 -1.44
N ILE A 30 -4.27 -2.18 -0.17
CA ILE A 30 -2.89 -2.04 0.35
C ILE A 30 -1.90 -2.88 -0.44
N GLY A 31 -2.27 -4.11 -0.81
CA GLY A 31 -1.42 -4.98 -1.63
C GLY A 31 -1.12 -4.38 -3.00
N TRP A 32 -2.13 -3.80 -3.65
CA TRP A 32 -1.96 -3.09 -4.92
C TRP A 32 -1.13 -1.81 -4.80
N ILE A 33 -1.27 -1.05 -3.71
CA ILE A 33 -0.43 0.12 -3.46
C ILE A 33 1.03 -0.29 -3.24
N LEU A 34 1.29 -1.37 -2.49
CA LEU A 34 2.64 -1.92 -2.30
C LEU A 34 3.25 -2.38 -3.64
N PHE A 35 2.47 -3.08 -4.47
CA PHE A 35 2.89 -3.43 -5.83
C PHE A 35 3.23 -2.17 -6.63
N GLY A 36 2.36 -1.15 -6.58
CA GLY A 36 2.57 0.14 -7.24
C GLY A 36 3.90 0.78 -6.83
N ILE A 37 4.17 0.89 -5.54
CA ILE A 37 5.42 1.45 -4.99
C ILE A 37 6.63 0.63 -5.44
N SER A 38 6.55 -0.71 -5.38
CA SER A 38 7.64 -1.60 -5.81
C SER A 38 7.95 -1.50 -7.31
N SER A 39 6.96 -1.12 -8.12
CA SER A 39 7.07 -0.98 -9.57
C SER A 39 7.36 0.45 -10.02
N SER A 40 7.53 1.38 -9.09
CA SER A 40 7.77 2.80 -9.35
C SER A 40 9.20 3.22 -8.97
N SER A 41 9.55 4.48 -9.26
CA SER A 41 10.84 5.05 -8.85
C SER A 41 11.03 5.09 -7.32
N LEU A 42 9.94 4.92 -6.56
CA LEU A 42 9.93 4.91 -5.09
C LEU A 42 10.50 3.64 -4.46
N SER A 43 10.66 2.56 -5.23
CA SER A 43 11.07 1.25 -4.72
C SER A 43 12.42 1.23 -3.99
N ASP A 44 13.35 2.10 -4.40
CA ASP A 44 14.67 2.25 -3.76
C ASP A 44 14.73 3.42 -2.76
N GLU A 45 13.64 4.18 -2.61
CA GLU A 45 13.58 5.35 -1.72
C GLU A 45 12.77 5.11 -0.46
N LEU A 46 11.79 4.20 -0.51
CA LEU A 46 10.87 3.90 0.57
C LEU A 46 11.19 2.55 1.22
N VAL A 47 11.32 2.56 2.55
CA VAL A 47 11.46 1.36 3.37
C VAL A 47 10.15 1.14 4.12
N PHE A 48 9.49 0.02 3.84
CA PHE A 48 8.21 -0.33 4.46
C PHE A 48 8.38 -0.82 5.90
N LYS A 49 7.59 -0.28 6.83
CA LYS A 49 7.70 -0.57 8.27
C LYS A 49 6.32 -0.62 8.95
N GLY A 50 6.33 -0.71 10.27
CA GLY A 50 5.13 -0.63 11.10
C GLY A 50 4.27 -1.90 11.09
N GLY A 51 3.06 -1.77 11.62
CA GLY A 51 2.15 -2.91 11.82
C GLY A 51 1.69 -3.57 10.51
N THR A 52 1.61 -2.80 9.43
CA THR A 52 1.19 -3.29 8.11
C THR A 52 2.32 -4.07 7.43
N ALA A 53 3.59 -3.70 7.64
CA ALA A 53 4.72 -4.53 7.19
C ALA A 53 4.75 -5.88 7.94
N LEU A 54 4.51 -5.87 9.25
CA LEU A 54 4.40 -7.09 10.05
C LEU A 54 3.27 -8.00 9.53
N SER A 55 2.07 -7.46 9.32
CA SER A 55 0.94 -8.25 8.84
C SER A 55 1.14 -8.73 7.41
N LYS A 56 1.62 -7.87 6.49
CA LYS A 56 1.74 -8.21 5.07
C LYS A 56 2.88 -9.16 4.76
N VAL A 57 4.05 -8.93 5.37
CA VAL A 57 5.28 -9.63 4.98
C VAL A 57 5.54 -10.84 5.87
N TYR A 58 5.36 -10.70 7.19
CA TYR A 58 5.81 -11.71 8.15
C TYR A 58 4.68 -12.60 8.67
N PHE A 59 3.45 -12.08 8.79
CA PHE A 59 2.32 -12.80 9.39
C PHE A 59 1.00 -12.67 8.59
N PRO A 60 0.97 -12.96 7.28
CA PRO A 60 -0.16 -12.69 6.38
C PRO A 60 -1.49 -13.36 6.77
N LEU A 61 -1.44 -14.47 7.51
CA LEU A 61 -2.61 -15.27 7.88
C LEU A 61 -2.96 -15.22 9.38
N GLY A 62 -2.13 -14.61 10.22
CA GLY A 62 -2.26 -14.70 11.68
C GLY A 62 -2.27 -13.37 12.44
N TRP A 63 -2.05 -12.24 11.75
CA TRP A 63 -1.96 -10.93 12.38
C TRP A 63 -3.17 -10.05 12.10
N ARG A 64 -3.42 -9.08 12.99
CA ARG A 64 -4.46 -8.06 12.78
C ARG A 64 -4.17 -7.29 11.51
N LEU A 65 -5.19 -7.12 10.67
CA LEU A 65 -5.09 -6.22 9.53
C LEU A 65 -5.04 -4.77 10.00
N SER A 66 -4.09 -4.03 9.43
CA SER A 66 -3.92 -2.60 9.65
C SER A 66 -4.41 -1.86 8.41
N GLU A 67 -4.84 -0.62 8.63
CA GLU A 67 -5.54 0.19 7.64
C GLU A 67 -4.67 1.33 7.08
N ASP A 68 -3.54 1.57 7.72
CA ASP A 68 -2.55 2.60 7.38
C ASP A 68 -1.28 1.96 6.83
N MET A 69 -0.43 2.73 6.17
CA MET A 69 0.86 2.28 5.66
C MET A 69 1.97 3.21 6.14
N ASP A 70 2.96 2.64 6.82
CA ASP A 70 4.09 3.39 7.38
C ASP A 70 5.36 3.08 6.61
N PHE A 71 6.06 4.14 6.18
CA PHE A 71 7.35 4.07 5.53
C PHE A 71 8.36 4.97 6.22
N THR A 72 9.63 4.67 5.99
CA THR A 72 10.71 5.64 6.17
C THR A 72 11.45 5.86 4.86
N ILE A 73 12.09 7.02 4.71
CA ILE A 73 12.88 7.35 3.53
C ILE A 73 14.36 6.98 3.71
N SER A 74 15.02 6.67 2.59
CA SER A 74 16.49 6.62 2.57
C SER A 74 17.09 8.01 2.87
N GLU A 75 18.31 8.06 3.44
CA GLU A 75 18.94 9.33 3.88
C GLU A 75 19.10 10.37 2.75
N ARG A 76 19.06 9.93 1.49
CA ARG A 76 19.25 10.79 0.30
C ARG A 76 17.96 11.33 -0.31
N SER A 77 16.80 10.92 0.19
CA SER A 77 15.50 11.29 -0.38
C SER A 77 14.90 12.55 0.25
N ASP A 78 14.05 13.25 -0.51
CA ASP A 78 13.33 14.44 -0.09
C ASP A 78 11.81 14.18 -0.01
N LEU A 79 11.17 14.55 1.10
CA LEU A 79 9.75 14.29 1.34
C LEU A 79 8.83 14.97 0.31
N GLY A 80 9.23 16.14 -0.20
CA GLY A 80 8.49 16.84 -1.27
C GLY A 80 8.52 16.05 -2.57
N ASN A 81 9.69 15.57 -2.97
CA ASN A 81 9.85 14.73 -4.15
C ASN A 81 9.09 13.39 -4.02
N ILE A 82 9.15 12.73 -2.85
CA ILE A 82 8.37 11.52 -2.57
C ILE A 82 6.88 11.78 -2.73
N SER A 83 6.39 12.91 -2.21
CA SER A 83 4.98 13.28 -2.36
C SER A 83 4.55 13.41 -3.81
N ILE A 84 5.38 14.04 -4.66
CA ILE A 84 5.08 14.21 -6.10
C ILE A 84 5.02 12.84 -6.77
N LYS A 85 6.05 12.01 -6.57
CA LYS A 85 6.13 10.65 -7.14
C LYS A 85 4.96 9.76 -6.72
N LEU A 86 4.55 9.80 -5.46
CA LEU A 86 3.38 9.05 -4.98
C LEU A 86 2.10 9.42 -5.75
N ILE A 87 1.89 10.71 -6.00
CA ILE A 87 0.69 11.23 -6.66
C ILE A 87 0.72 10.96 -8.16
N GLU A 88 1.88 11.13 -8.80
CA GLU A 88 2.00 11.09 -10.26
C GLU A 88 2.19 9.66 -10.80
N GLU A 89 2.92 8.79 -10.09
CA GLU A 89 3.27 7.45 -10.60
C GLU A 89 2.23 6.38 -10.20
N LEU A 90 1.78 6.38 -8.94
CA LEU A 90 1.01 5.26 -8.40
C LEU A 90 -0.34 5.02 -9.09
N PRO A 91 -1.19 6.04 -9.37
CA PRO A 91 -2.50 5.80 -9.96
C PRO A 91 -2.43 5.04 -11.28
N GLY A 92 -1.54 5.47 -12.19
CA GLY A 92 -1.41 4.86 -13.51
C GLY A 92 -0.83 3.45 -13.46
N ILE A 93 0.14 3.19 -12.59
CA ILE A 93 0.72 1.86 -12.39
C ILE A 93 -0.35 0.89 -11.87
N VAL A 94 -1.05 1.29 -10.82
CA VAL A 94 -2.03 0.43 -10.13
C VAL A 94 -3.24 0.18 -11.01
N GLU A 95 -3.81 1.20 -11.64
CA GLU A 95 -4.98 1.06 -12.52
C GLU A 95 -4.68 0.08 -13.66
N LYS A 96 -3.55 0.27 -14.35
CA LYS A 96 -3.13 -0.58 -15.47
C LYS A 96 -2.87 -2.02 -15.04
N ALA A 97 -2.16 -2.23 -13.93
CA ALA A 97 -1.75 -3.56 -13.49
C ALA A 97 -2.92 -4.37 -12.92
N SER A 98 -3.78 -3.73 -12.13
CA SER A 98 -4.97 -4.36 -11.52
C SER A 98 -6.11 -4.58 -12.50
N GLY A 99 -6.11 -3.87 -13.63
CA GLY A 99 -7.21 -3.89 -14.60
C GLY A 99 -8.39 -3.02 -14.18
N GLY A 100 -8.17 -1.99 -13.35
CA GLY A 100 -9.18 -0.97 -13.05
C GLY A 100 -9.29 -0.46 -11.61
N LEU A 101 -8.39 -0.83 -10.70
CA LEU A 101 -8.39 -0.25 -9.35
C LEU A 101 -7.94 1.20 -9.40
N LEU A 102 -8.88 2.13 -9.22
CA LEU A 102 -8.62 3.56 -9.29
C LEU A 102 -8.10 4.11 -7.96
N LEU A 103 -7.01 4.87 -8.01
CA LEU A 103 -6.46 5.63 -6.88
C LEU A 103 -6.61 7.14 -7.12
N ASN A 104 -6.92 7.89 -6.07
CA ASN A 104 -7.07 9.34 -6.12
C ASN A 104 -6.52 10.00 -4.85
N PHE A 105 -5.75 11.07 -5.03
CA PHE A 105 -5.15 11.90 -3.99
C PHE A 105 -5.91 13.23 -3.90
N LYS A 106 -6.98 13.25 -3.10
CA LYS A 106 -7.90 14.41 -3.04
C LYS A 106 -7.46 15.50 -2.07
N ASP A 107 -6.81 15.11 -0.99
CA ASP A 107 -6.34 16.01 0.04
C ASP A 107 -4.92 16.46 -0.29
N LYS A 108 -4.61 17.73 -0.02
CA LYS A 108 -3.23 18.22 -0.11
C LYS A 108 -2.35 17.41 0.85
N PRO A 109 -1.22 16.86 0.40
CA PRO A 109 -0.24 16.22 1.28
C PRO A 109 0.15 17.16 2.42
N PHE A 110 0.21 16.61 3.63
CA PHE A 110 0.80 17.29 4.77
C PHE A 110 2.29 16.96 4.81
N ILE A 111 3.14 17.98 4.85
CA ILE A 111 4.59 17.83 4.88
C ILE A 111 5.17 18.74 5.94
N ASN A 112 6.04 18.20 6.78
CA ASN A 112 6.92 18.96 7.65
C ASN A 112 8.35 18.36 7.57
N PRO A 113 9.35 18.94 8.27
CA PRO A 113 10.72 18.44 8.21
C PRO A 113 10.92 16.97 8.63
N SER A 114 9.98 16.40 9.40
CA SER A 114 10.08 15.06 9.97
C SER A 114 9.25 14.01 9.23
N TYR A 115 8.11 14.38 8.65
CA TYR A 115 7.24 13.42 7.96
C TYR A 115 6.37 14.03 6.86
N LEU A 116 5.98 13.15 5.94
CA LEU A 116 4.97 13.32 4.91
C LEU A 116 3.76 12.45 5.28
N GLN A 117 2.56 13.00 5.16
CA GLN A 117 1.32 12.25 5.26
C GLN A 117 0.46 12.49 4.02
N VAL A 118 0.03 11.40 3.40
CA VAL A 118 -0.81 11.40 2.20
C VAL A 118 -2.01 10.49 2.42
N ARG A 119 -3.17 10.86 1.87
CA ARG A 119 -4.37 10.01 1.86
C ARG A 119 -4.68 9.58 0.44
N VAL A 120 -4.74 8.26 0.25
CA VAL A 120 -5.08 7.63 -1.03
C VAL A 120 -6.51 7.12 -0.93
N GLN A 121 -7.43 7.73 -1.69
CA GLN A 121 -8.75 7.16 -1.89
C GLN A 121 -8.69 6.12 -2.99
N TYR A 122 -9.14 4.90 -2.72
CA TYR A 122 -9.33 3.88 -3.74
C TYR A 122 -10.82 3.68 -4.03
N THR A 123 -11.16 3.20 -5.23
CA THR A 123 -12.52 2.75 -5.58
C THR A 123 -12.52 1.24 -5.73
N GLY A 124 -13.02 0.54 -4.70
CA GLY A 124 -13.15 -0.91 -4.64
C GLY A 124 -14.53 -1.40 -5.08
N LEU A 125 -14.80 -2.68 -4.80
CA LEU A 125 -16.06 -3.37 -5.06
C LEU A 125 -17.19 -2.93 -4.10
N LEU A 126 -16.83 -2.54 -2.88
CA LEU A 126 -17.78 -2.08 -1.86
C LEU A 126 -18.02 -0.56 -1.91
N GLY A 127 -17.22 0.16 -2.72
CA GLY A 127 -17.30 1.61 -2.86
C GLY A 127 -15.94 2.28 -2.65
N LYS A 128 -15.98 3.54 -2.20
CA LYS A 128 -14.78 4.34 -1.94
C LYS A 128 -14.33 4.19 -0.50
N ASN A 129 -13.04 4.02 -0.29
CA ASN A 129 -12.42 4.05 1.03
C ASN A 129 -11.02 4.67 0.92
N THR A 130 -10.39 4.96 2.05
CA THR A 130 -9.14 5.73 2.12
C THR A 130 -8.09 4.96 2.91
N ILE A 131 -6.85 4.99 2.43
CA ILE A 131 -5.66 4.49 3.11
C ILE A 131 -4.75 5.69 3.37
N LYS A 132 -4.24 5.81 4.60
CA LYS A 132 -3.23 6.81 4.95
C LYS A 132 -1.84 6.21 4.70
N ILE A 133 -1.00 6.94 3.97
CA ILE A 133 0.42 6.67 3.82
C ILE A 133 1.17 7.71 4.63
N GLU A 134 1.98 7.27 5.57
CA GLU A 134 2.90 8.12 6.31
C GLU A 134 4.34 7.75 5.93
N VAL A 135 5.16 8.75 5.64
CA VAL A 135 6.57 8.59 5.32
C VAL A 135 7.38 9.46 6.26
N SER A 136 8.21 8.82 7.09
CA SER A 136 8.98 9.48 8.15
C SER A 136 10.47 9.56 7.80
N LYS A 137 11.12 10.66 8.20
CA LYS A 137 12.58 10.80 8.18
C LYS A 137 13.12 10.42 9.55
N GLU A 138 13.44 9.15 9.70
CA GLU A 138 13.98 8.59 10.94
C GLU A 138 15.22 7.74 10.64
N SER A 139 16.18 7.76 11.57
CA SER A 139 17.25 6.78 11.56
C SER A 139 16.69 5.45 12.09
N PHE A 140 16.99 4.36 11.41
CA PHE A 140 16.67 3.01 11.88
C PHE A 140 17.97 2.25 12.15
N ILE A 141 17.89 1.30 13.09
CA ILE A 141 19.00 0.43 13.45
C ILE A 141 18.82 -0.91 12.72
N GLY A 142 19.85 -1.33 11.98
CA GLY A 142 19.88 -2.62 11.29
C GLY A 142 19.79 -2.51 9.77
N ASP A 143 19.77 -3.66 9.11
CA ASP A 143 19.81 -3.74 7.64
C ASP A 143 18.43 -3.57 7.02
N VAL A 144 18.37 -2.78 5.94
CA VAL A 144 17.23 -2.81 5.01
C VAL A 144 17.32 -4.08 4.18
N ARG A 145 16.24 -4.85 4.12
CA ARG A 145 16.17 -6.09 3.33
C ARG A 145 15.11 -5.95 2.25
N LYS A 146 15.45 -6.32 1.01
CA LYS A 146 14.47 -6.57 -0.04
C LYS A 146 13.82 -7.93 0.24
N VAL A 147 12.51 -7.92 0.46
CA VAL A 147 11.71 -9.09 0.80
C VAL A 147 10.51 -9.17 -0.13
N LYS A 148 10.25 -10.36 -0.64
CA LYS A 148 9.08 -10.62 -1.48
C LYS A 148 7.81 -10.53 -0.64
N VAL A 149 6.80 -9.83 -1.12
CA VAL A 149 5.50 -9.79 -0.43
C VAL A 149 4.73 -11.10 -0.70
N PRO A 150 4.28 -11.82 0.34
CA PRO A 150 3.45 -13.01 0.18
C PRO A 150 2.22 -12.73 -0.70
N LYS A 151 2.08 -13.48 -1.79
CA LYS A 151 0.95 -13.34 -2.69
C LYS A 151 -0.35 -13.80 -2.03
N THR A 152 -1.14 -12.83 -1.57
CA THR A 152 -2.40 -13.08 -0.86
C THR A 152 -3.62 -12.95 -1.78
N TYR A 153 -3.49 -12.14 -2.85
CA TYR A 153 -4.57 -11.86 -3.81
C TYR A 153 -4.05 -12.00 -5.25
N ASP A 154 -4.71 -11.33 -6.20
CA ASP A 154 -4.48 -11.42 -7.64
C ASP A 154 -3.32 -10.56 -8.19
N TYR A 155 -2.71 -9.70 -7.37
CA TYR A 155 -1.56 -8.90 -7.79
C TYR A 155 -0.36 -9.77 -8.22
N PRO A 156 0.52 -9.26 -9.12
CA PRO A 156 1.75 -9.94 -9.48
C PRO A 156 2.64 -10.21 -8.27
N GLU A 157 3.60 -11.10 -8.43
CA GLU A 157 4.67 -11.24 -7.44
C GLU A 157 5.62 -10.04 -7.53
N PHE A 158 6.00 -9.48 -6.38
CA PHE A 158 6.91 -8.33 -6.26
C PHE A 158 7.71 -8.39 -4.95
#